data_AF-A0A7V9VDB8-F1
#
_entry.id   AF-A0A7V9VDB8-F1
#
_cell.length_a   1.000
_cell.length_b   1.000
_cell.length_c   1.000
_cell.angle_alpha   90.00
_cell.angle_beta   90.00
_cell.angle_gamma   90.00
#
_symmetry.space_group_name_H-M   'P 1'
#
loop_
_entity.id
_entity.type
_entity.pdbx_description
1 polymer ?
#
loop_
_entity_poly.entity_id
_entity_poly.type
_entity_poly.pdbx_seq_one_letter_code
_entity_poly.pdbx_strand_id
1 'polypeptide(L)' 'MSHPFLDRLRDGPLLLDGAMGTMLYAGGAALDECFDALNLTHPERVAEIHRA' A
#
# COMPACT_ATOMS: atom_id res chain seq x y z
N MET A 1 28.98 -1.28 1.85
CA MET A 1 27.96 -0.20 1.96
C MET A 1 26.74 -0.81 2.60
N SER A 2 26.13 -0.14 3.57
CA SER A 2 24.88 -0.56 4.19
C SER A 2 23.69 -0.28 3.26
N HIS A 3 22.62 -1.08 3.40
CA HIS A 3 21.40 -0.91 2.62
C HIS A 3 20.63 0.32 3.15
N PRO A 4 20.05 1.20 2.30
CA PRO A 4 19.39 2.42 2.75
C PRO A 4 18.30 2.22 3.81
N PHE A 5 17.53 1.13 3.70
CA PHE A 5 16.53 0.77 4.72
C PHE A 5 17.15 0.50 6.11
N LEU A 6 18.29 -0.18 6.16
CA LEU A 6 18.98 -0.47 7.42
C LEU A 6 19.58 0.79 8.03
N ASP A 7 20.02 1.73 7.20
CA ASP A 7 20.50 3.03 7.65
C ASP A 7 19.35 3.83 8.26
N ARG A 8 18.20 3.92 7.57
CA ARG A 8 17.03 4.62 8.08
C ARG A 8 16.45 4.02 9.36
N LEU A 9 16.50 2.69 9.53
CA LEU A 9 16.02 2.02 10.76
C LEU A 9 16.83 2.42 12.00
N ARG A 10 18.12 2.78 11.83
CA ARG A 10 18.95 3.24 12.95
C ARG A 10 18.55 4.61 13.47
N ASP A 11 17.95 5.44 12.63
CA ASP A 11 17.50 6.79 12.99
C ASP A 11 16.23 6.78 13.88
N GLY A 12 15.62 5.60 14.07
CA GLY A 12 14.46 5.40 14.94
C GLY A 12 13.27 4.80 14.19
N PRO A 13 12.08 4.78 14.83
CA PRO A 13 10.90 4.15 14.27
C PRO A 13 10.54 4.63 12.86
N LEU A 14 10.00 3.70 12.08
CA LEU A 14 9.47 3.94 10.75
C LEU A 14 7.97 3.74 10.79
N LEU A 15 7.23 4.80 10.43
CA LEU A 15 5.82 4.68 10.13
C LEU A 15 5.67 4.06 8.75
N LEU A 16 4.85 3.03 8.65
CA LEU A 16 4.43 2.42 7.40
C LEU A 16 2.96 2.74 7.16
N ASP A 17 2.52 2.60 5.91
CA ASP A 17 1.11 2.61 5.58
C ASP A 17 0.43 1.30 6.03
N GLY A 18 -0.83 1.11 5.64
CA GLY A 18 -1.54 -0.11 5.97
C GLY A 18 -2.98 -0.09 5.52
N ALA A 19 -3.70 -1.15 5.92
CA ALA A 19 -5.13 -1.32 5.65
C ALA A 19 -5.53 -1.22 4.16
N MET A 20 -4.63 -1.58 3.23
CA MET A 20 -4.87 -1.46 1.78
C MET A 20 -6.18 -2.13 1.34
N GLY A 21 -6.45 -3.37 1.78
CA GLY A 21 -7.71 -4.04 1.47
C GLY A 21 -8.95 -3.33 2.03
N THR A 22 -8.85 -2.76 3.22
CA THR A 22 -9.94 -1.96 3.81
C THR A 22 -10.18 -0.69 2.99
N MET A 23 -9.12 -0.03 2.55
CA MET A 23 -9.22 1.19 1.75
C MET A 23 -9.74 0.90 0.33
N LEU A 24 -9.33 -0.20 -0.29
CA LEU A 24 -9.86 -0.65 -1.58
C LEU A 24 -11.36 -0.98 -1.50
N TYR A 25 -11.77 -1.69 -0.43
CA TYR A 25 -13.18 -1.96 -0.18
C TYR A 25 -13.99 -0.67 0.05
N ALA A 26 -13.47 0.25 0.87
CA ALA A 26 -14.09 1.56 1.07
C ALA A 26 -14.16 2.38 -0.24
N GLY A 27 -13.19 2.18 -1.13
CA GLY A 27 -13.14 2.74 -2.50
C GLY A 27 -14.03 2.03 -3.52
N GLY A 28 -14.83 1.05 -3.10
CA GLY A 28 -15.85 0.40 -3.94
C GLY A 28 -15.42 -0.91 -4.62
N ALA A 29 -14.27 -1.48 -4.27
CA ALA A 29 -13.95 -2.85 -4.67
C ALA A 29 -14.89 -3.85 -3.97
N ALA A 30 -15.28 -4.92 -4.67
CA ALA A 30 -16.16 -5.93 -4.08
C ALA A 30 -15.39 -6.80 -3.08
N LEU A 31 -16.07 -7.26 -2.03
CA LEU A 31 -15.44 -8.06 -0.96
C LEU A 31 -14.88 -9.40 -1.43
N ASP A 32 -15.44 -9.95 -2.52
CA ASP A 32 -15.05 -11.20 -3.17
C ASP A 32 -14.14 -10.99 -4.40
N GLU A 33 -13.77 -9.75 -4.71
CA GLU A 33 -12.82 -9.42 -5.78
C GLU A 33 -11.37 -9.71 -5.36
N CYS A 34 -10.52 -10.10 -6.31
CA CYS A 34 -9.09 -10.23 -6.07
C CYS A 34 -8.42 -8.85 -6.02
N PHE A 35 -8.14 -8.34 -4.82
CA PHE A 35 -7.50 -7.02 -4.65
C PHE A 35 -6.11 -6.93 -5.29
N ASP A 36 -5.34 -8.02 -5.32
CA ASP A 36 -4.04 -8.02 -5.99
C ASP A 36 -4.16 -7.76 -7.50
N ALA A 37 -5.23 -8.28 -8.14
CA ALA A 37 -5.49 -8.08 -9.56
C ALA A 37 -5.76 -6.60 -9.90
N LEU A 38 -6.20 -5.79 -8.93
CA LEU A 38 -6.42 -4.35 -9.13
C LEU A 38 -5.13 -3.61 -9.48
N ASN A 39 -3.95 -4.11 -9.10
CA ASN A 39 -2.68 -3.54 -9.55
C ASN A 39 -2.49 -3.61 -11.08
N LEU A 40 -3.16 -4.54 -11.76
CA LEU A 40 -3.08 -4.71 -13.20
C LEU A 40 -4.29 -4.11 -13.93
N THR A 41 -5.49 -4.21 -13.33
CA THR A 41 -6.74 -3.81 -13.98
C THR A 41 -7.15 -2.37 -13.68
N HIS A 42 -6.84 -1.87 -12.47
CA HIS A 42 -7.18 -0.53 -11.99
C HIS A 42 -6.04 0.05 -11.12
N PRO A 43 -4.80 0.15 -11.64
CA PRO A 43 -3.63 0.57 -10.87
C PRO A 43 -3.77 1.96 -10.25
N GLU A 44 -4.59 2.83 -10.85
CA GLU A 44 -4.87 4.17 -10.35
C GLU A 44 -5.49 4.15 -8.96
N ARG A 45 -6.40 3.20 -8.66
CA ARG A 45 -7.06 3.09 -7.36
C ARG A 45 -6.09 2.74 -6.25
N VAL A 46 -5.16 1.81 -6.52
CA VAL A 46 -4.11 1.43 -5.56
C VAL A 46 -3.16 2.61 -5.34
N ALA A 47 -2.78 3.30 -6.42
CA ALA A 47 -1.89 4.45 -6.34
C ALA A 47 -2.50 5.65 -5.61
N GLU A 48 -3.81 5.85 -5.69
CA GLU A 48 -4.52 6.88 -4.92
C GLU A 48 -4.42 6.62 -3.42
N ILE A 49 -4.58 5.36 -2.98
CA ILE A 49 -4.49 5.00 -1.55
C ILE A 49 -3.07 5.24 -1.02
N HIS A 50 -2.02 4.87 -1.77
CA HIS A 50 -0.63 5.11 -1.34
C HIS A 50 -0.24 6.59 -1.30
N ARG A 51 -0.96 7.48 -2.00
CA ARG A 51 -0.67 8.93 -2.03
C ARG A 51 -1.44 9.74 -1.00
N ALA A 52 -2.48 9.15 -0.38
CA ALA A 52 -3.29 9.78 0.66
C ALA A 52 -2.54 9.86 1.98
#